data_AF-A0A8S9Q0C1-F1
#
_entry.id   AF-A0A8S9Q0C1-F1
#
_cell.length_a   1.000
_cell.length_b   1.000
_cell.length_c   1.000
_cell.angle_alpha   90.00
_cell.angle_beta   90.00
_cell.angle_gamma   90.00
#
_symmetry.space_group_name_H-M   'P 1'
#
loop_
_entity.id
_entity.type
_entity.pdbx_description
1 polymer ?
#
loop_
_entity_poly.entity_id
_entity_poly.type
_entity_poly.pdbx_seq_one_letter_code
_entity_poly.pdbx_strand_id
1 'polypeptide(L)' 'MCPVRAAAVGFVVIGGLGYMVLYSKKKPEASAGDVAKVMSGVSGTTENTRPRN' A
#
# COMPACT_ATOMS: atom_id res chain seq x y z
N MET A 1 -25.63 -16.64 -1.54
CA MET A 1 -24.28 -16.27 -1.08
C MET A 1 -24.46 -15.20 -0.01
N CYS A 2 -24.00 -15.42 1.23
CA CYS A 2 -24.20 -14.44 2.31
C CYS A 2 -23.20 -13.28 2.12
N PRO A 3 -23.64 -12.02 1.95
CA PRO A 3 -22.75 -10.91 1.59
C PRO A 3 -21.65 -10.67 2.63
N VAL A 4 -21.94 -10.91 3.91
CA VAL A 4 -20.95 -10.80 5.00
C VAL A 4 -19.82 -11.82 4.86
N ARG A 5 -20.12 -13.06 4.43
CA ARG A 5 -19.08 -14.07 4.17
C ARG A 5 -18.20 -13.68 2.99
N ALA A 6 -18.79 -13.14 1.92
CA ALA A 6 -18.01 -12.67 0.77
C ALA A 6 -17.09 -11.50 1.17
N ALA A 7 -17.59 -10.55 1.96
CA ALA A 7 -16.79 -9.45 2.49
C ALA A 7 -15.66 -9.92 3.41
N ALA A 8 -15.92 -10.87 4.31
CA ALA A 8 -14.91 -11.44 5.20
C ALA A 8 -13.79 -12.15 4.43
N VAL A 9 -14.15 -12.96 3.41
CA VAL A 9 -13.17 -13.62 2.54
C VAL A 9 -12.35 -12.60 1.77
N GLY A 10 -12.99 -11.58 1.18
CA GLY A 10 -12.29 -10.50 0.49
C GLY A 10 -11.31 -9.76 1.40
N PHE A 11 -11.70 -9.47 2.63
CA PHE A 11 -10.85 -8.79 3.61
C PHE A 11 -9.61 -9.61 3.98
N VAL A 12 -9.77 -10.91 4.21
CA VAL A 12 -8.65 -11.81 4.52
C VAL A 12 -7.69 -11.93 3.33
N VAL A 13 -8.21 -12.02 2.11
CA VAL A 13 -7.38 -12.10 0.89
C VAL A 13 -6.61 -10.80 0.66
N ILE A 14 -7.26 -9.65 0.75
CA ILE A 14 -6.61 -8.34 0.56
C ILE A 14 -5.57 -8.10 1.67
N GLY A 15 -5.91 -8.41 2.93
CA GLY A 15 -4.99 -8.29 4.06
C GLY A 15 -3.77 -9.21 3.92
N GLY A 16 -3.98 -10.46 3.51
CA GLY A 16 -2.92 -11.43 3.25
C GLY A 16 -2.02 -11.02 2.09
N LEU A 17 -2.58 -10.55 0.99
CA LEU A 17 -1.82 -10.01 -0.14
C LEU A 17 -1.07 -8.74 0.25
N GLY A 18 -1.67 -7.82 1.01
CA GLY A 18 -1.01 -6.63 1.52
C GLY A 18 0.16 -6.96 2.44
N TYR A 19 -0.04 -7.88 3.39
CA TYR A 19 1.03 -8.38 4.25
C TYR A 19 2.15 -9.06 3.46
N MET A 20 1.78 -9.92 2.51
CA MET A 20 2.72 -10.62 1.64
C MET A 20 3.50 -9.64 0.77
N VAL A 21 2.88 -8.60 0.20
CA VAL A 21 3.55 -7.55 -0.57
C VAL A 21 4.51 -6.76 0.30
N LEU A 22 4.09 -6.35 1.51
CA LEU A 22 4.95 -5.66 2.47
C LEU A 22 6.17 -6.52 2.87
N TYR A 23 6.01 -7.84 2.98
CA TYR A 23 7.08 -8.73 3.43
C TYR A 23 7.89 -9.43 2.33
N SER A 24 7.40 -9.51 1.08
CA SER A 24 8.03 -10.34 0.03
C SER A 24 9.10 -9.64 -0.82
N LYS A 25 9.35 -8.32 -0.71
CA LYS A 25 10.27 -7.61 -1.63
C LYS A 25 11.21 -6.57 -0.97
N LYS A 26 12.31 -7.07 -0.39
CA LYS A 26 13.75 -6.73 -0.61
C LYS A 26 14.30 -5.29 -0.77
N LYS A 27 13.53 -4.20 -0.72
CA LYS A 27 14.03 -2.81 -0.65
C LYS A 27 13.57 -2.18 0.67
N PRO A 28 14.33 -2.32 1.77
CA PRO A 28 13.98 -1.77 3.08
C PRO A 28 14.00 -0.23 3.13
N GLU A 29 14.29 0.41 1.99
CA GLU A 29 14.56 1.84 1.83
C GLU A 29 13.37 2.61 1.27
N ALA A 30 12.37 1.90 0.72
CA ALA A 30 11.11 2.49 0.30
C ALA A 30 10.09 2.28 1.41
N SER A 31 9.75 3.34 2.14
CA SER A 31 8.82 3.26 3.26
C SER A 31 7.43 2.86 2.76
N ALA A 32 6.69 2.09 3.55
CA ALA A 32 5.29 1.76 3.27
C ALA A 32 4.45 3.04 3.02
N GLY A 33 4.84 4.16 3.62
CA GLY A 33 4.26 5.48 3.36
C GLY A 33 4.51 6.01 1.95
N ASP A 34 5.68 5.78 1.36
CA ASP A 34 6.01 6.22 -0.01
C ASP A 34 5.19 5.45 -1.04
N VAL A 35 5.04 4.14 -0.84
CA VAL A 35 4.22 3.29 -1.71
C VAL A 35 2.74 3.64 -1.58
N ALA A 36 2.25 3.89 -0.37
CA ALA A 36 0.88 4.35 -0.15
C ALA A 36 0.64 5.73 -0.78
N LYS A 37 1.62 6.64 -0.73
CA LYS A 37 1.57 7.96 -1.36
C LYS A 37 1.56 7.87 -2.90
N VAL A 38 2.31 6.95 -3.49
CA VAL A 38 2.27 6.66 -4.94
C VAL A 38 0.93 6.04 -5.33
N MET A 39 0.47 5.00 -4.62
CA MET A 39 -0.80 4.32 -4.91
C MET A 39 -2.03 5.22 -4.74
N SER A 40 -2.00 6.14 -3.78
CA SER A 40 -3.08 7.12 -3.56
C SER A 40 -3.02 8.32 -4.50
N GLY A 41 -2.02 8.40 -5.39
CA GLY A 41 -1.81 9.57 -6.27
C GLY A 41 -1.32 10.83 -5.54
N VAL A 42 -1.13 10.78 -4.22
CA VAL A 42 -0.65 11.89 -3.38
C VAL A 42 0.85 12.15 -3.59
N SER A 43 1.55 11.31 -4.37
CA SER A 43 2.98 11.50 -4.66
C SER A 43 3.27 12.75 -5.51
N GLY A 44 2.25 13.36 -6.12
CA GLY A 44 2.34 14.59 -6.91
C GLY A 44 2.24 15.91 -6.11
N THR A 45 2.22 15.88 -4.77
CA THR A 45 2.27 17.11 -3.98
C THR A 45 3.64 17.78 -4.16
N THR A 46 3.67 19.05 -4.57
CA THR A 46 4.87 19.86 -4.87
C THR A 46 5.95 19.82 -3.77
N GLU A 47 5.56 19.54 -2.51
CA GLU A 47 6.47 19.34 -1.38
C GLU A 47 7.41 18.11 -1.51
N ASN A 48 7.07 17.12 -2.34
CA ASN A 48 7.84 15.88 -2.50
C ASN A 48 8.78 15.88 -3.71
N THR A 49 8.68 16.89 -4.59
CA THR A 49 9.51 17.03 -5.79
C THR A 49 10.51 18.19 -5.71
N ARG A 50 10.54 18.92 -4.58
CA ARG A 50 11.50 20.00 -4.40
C ARG A 50 12.81 19.43 -3.84
N PRO A 51 13.98 19.76 -4.42
CA PRO A 51 15.26 19.38 -3.83
C PRO A 51 15.36 20.01 -2.45
N ARG A 52 15.55 19.17 -1.42
CA ARG A 52 16.06 19.64 -0.13
C ARG A 52 17.57 19.61 -0.24
N ASN A 53 18.11 20.82 -0.41
CA ASN A 53 19.51 21.22 -0.49
C ASN A 53 20.55 20.09 -0.31
#